data_AF-A0AAW9BUP0-F1
#
_entry.id   AF-A0AAW9BUP0-F1
#
_cell.length_a   1.000
_cell.length_b   1.000
_cell.length_c   1.000
_cell.angle_alpha   90.00
_cell.angle_beta   90.00
_cell.angle_gamma   90.00
#
_symmetry.space_group_name_H-M   'P 1'
#
loop_
_entity.id
_entity.type
_entity.pdbx_description
1 polymer ?
#
loop_
_entity_poly.entity_id
_entity_poly.type
_entity_poly.pdbx_seq_one_letter_code
_entity_poly.pdbx_strand_id
1 'polypeptide(L)'
;DKVIDCGITCCSTSGGSWLFRGIRSLDEQQQKFITRVPMTIKSAKEALMNLEPEQLSHIGNGYSGCWVDADYGSVSQKWLLIHSEQTTKREQVTFYKNLDKNITKELKALGQLKKKRFACAVDAEQAMSDFANQCHLLGFAQSTIVKEPIYSGRGRPKKDEKPTGYHYLIDATPYTDLEKVKLAKL
;
A
#
# COMPACT_ATOMS: atom_id res chain seq x y z
N ASP A 1 -0.88 7.97 -0.42
CA ASP A 1 -1.47 8.98 0.49
C ASP A 1 -1.47 10.48 0.11
N LYS A 2 -1.00 10.92 -1.08
CA LYS A 2 -1.38 12.28 -1.60
C LYS A 2 -1.86 12.20 -3.06
N VAL A 3 -2.85 11.35 -3.34
CA VAL A 3 -3.67 11.43 -4.58
C VAL A 3 -4.75 12.50 -4.40
N ILE A 4 -4.27 13.71 -4.13
CA ILE A 4 -5.03 14.93 -4.40
C ILE A 4 -5.31 14.89 -5.89
N ASP A 5 -6.58 14.90 -6.30
CA ASP A 5 -6.96 15.01 -7.71
C ASP A 5 -6.65 16.45 -8.14
N CYS A 6 -5.36 16.68 -8.37
CA CYS A 6 -4.75 18.00 -8.35
C CYS A 6 -5.05 18.73 -9.65
N GLY A 7 -6.31 19.14 -9.77
CA GLY A 7 -6.79 20.18 -10.65
C GLY A 7 -6.24 21.53 -10.24
N ILE A 8 -4.91 21.63 -10.20
CA ILE A 8 -4.20 22.89 -10.38
C ILE A 8 -4.91 23.62 -11.50
N THR A 9 -5.35 24.84 -11.18
CA THR A 9 -6.26 25.63 -11.97
C THR A 9 -5.56 26.94 -12.27
N CYS A 10 -4.68 26.91 -13.27
CA CYS A 10 -3.99 28.07 -13.82
C CYS A 10 -4.94 28.87 -14.76
N CYS A 11 -4.46 29.97 -15.34
CA CYS A 11 -5.18 30.80 -16.33
C CYS A 11 -4.29 31.15 -17.57
N SER A 12 -4.17 30.28 -18.61
CA SER A 12 -3.32 30.41 -19.84
C SER A 12 -3.78 29.55 -21.09
N THR A 13 -4.43 30.08 -22.15
CA THR A 13 -5.41 29.37 -23.07
C THR A 13 -5.22 27.93 -23.59
N SER A 14 -6.31 27.14 -23.44
CA SER A 14 -6.67 25.84 -24.06
C SER A 14 -5.76 24.62 -23.88
N GLY A 15 -6.37 23.43 -23.96
CA GLY A 15 -5.71 22.15 -23.70
C GLY A 15 -4.93 21.58 -24.88
N GLY A 16 -3.81 20.91 -24.58
CA GLY A 16 -2.96 20.22 -25.54
C GLY A 16 -1.63 19.80 -24.90
N SER A 17 -1.03 18.71 -25.37
CA SER A 17 0.18 18.13 -24.76
C SER A 17 1.47 18.92 -25.11
N TRP A 18 1.68 20.09 -24.51
CA TRP A 18 2.79 21.01 -24.85
C TRP A 18 3.54 21.57 -23.63
N LEU A 19 4.31 20.70 -22.95
CA LEU A 19 4.96 20.89 -21.63
C LEU A 19 5.95 22.06 -21.43
N PHE A 20 6.13 22.98 -22.40
CA PHE A 20 6.94 24.21 -22.20
C PHE A 20 6.54 25.31 -23.18
N ARG A 21 6.67 25.03 -24.49
CA ARG A 21 6.44 26.03 -25.56
C ARG A 21 5.00 26.54 -25.61
N GLY A 22 4.01 25.71 -25.27
CA GLY A 22 2.60 26.11 -25.23
C GLY A 22 2.36 27.19 -24.19
N ILE A 23 2.70 26.91 -22.93
CA ILE A 23 2.51 27.81 -21.78
C ILE A 23 3.10 29.20 -22.07
N ARG A 24 4.35 29.26 -22.54
CA ARG A 24 5.01 30.52 -22.89
C ARG A 24 4.32 31.26 -24.04
N SER A 25 3.91 30.56 -25.11
CA SER A 25 3.20 31.18 -26.23
C SER A 25 1.82 31.74 -25.85
N LEU A 26 1.23 31.29 -24.74
CA LEU A 26 -0.08 31.71 -24.26
C LEU A 26 0.03 32.87 -23.28
N ASP A 27 1.12 32.92 -22.50
CA ASP A 27 1.54 34.07 -21.70
C ASP A 27 1.96 35.27 -22.58
N GLU A 28 2.75 35.03 -23.63
CA GLU A 28 3.10 36.02 -24.67
C GLU A 28 1.86 36.57 -25.42
N GLN A 29 0.71 35.88 -25.34
CA GLN A 29 -0.59 36.30 -25.88
C GLN A 29 -1.61 36.74 -24.80
N GLN A 30 -1.23 36.76 -23.52
CA GLN A 30 -2.04 37.14 -22.34
C GLN A 30 -3.38 36.38 -22.15
N GLN A 31 -3.51 35.14 -22.64
CA GLN A 31 -4.78 34.39 -22.68
C GLN A 31 -5.06 33.46 -21.47
N LYS A 32 -6.28 32.83 -21.34
CA LYS A 32 -6.86 32.04 -20.18
C LYS A 32 -8.13 31.26 -20.61
N PHE A 33 -8.54 29.99 -20.33
CA PHE A 33 -8.09 28.71 -19.68
C PHE A 33 -8.18 28.44 -18.18
N ILE A 34 -8.24 27.12 -17.92
CA ILE A 34 -7.92 26.31 -16.73
C ILE A 34 -7.28 24.99 -17.23
N THR A 35 -6.16 24.49 -16.66
CA THR A 35 -5.64 23.12 -16.95
C THR A 35 -4.91 22.47 -15.78
N ARG A 36 -5.08 21.15 -15.66
CA ARG A 36 -4.42 20.30 -14.66
C ARG A 36 -2.91 20.24 -14.91
N VAL A 37 -2.09 20.54 -13.89
CA VAL A 37 -0.63 20.40 -13.97
C VAL A 37 -0.21 18.94 -13.73
N PRO A 38 0.62 18.32 -14.59
CA PRO A 38 1.08 16.96 -14.40
C PRO A 38 1.93 16.76 -13.13
N MET A 39 1.58 15.74 -12.33
CA MET A 39 2.36 15.26 -11.19
C MET A 39 3.74 14.66 -11.54
N THR A 40 4.17 14.76 -12.81
CA THR A 40 5.55 14.49 -13.23
C THR A 40 6.49 15.68 -12.95
N ILE A 41 5.95 16.90 -12.80
CA ILE A 41 6.71 18.11 -12.52
C ILE A 41 7.17 18.12 -11.05
N LYS A 42 8.46 18.43 -10.81
CA LYS A 42 9.07 18.40 -9.47
C LYS A 42 8.41 19.39 -8.50
N SER A 43 8.29 20.65 -8.88
CA SER A 43 7.64 21.68 -8.06
C SER A 43 6.17 21.36 -7.74
N ALA A 44 5.46 20.66 -8.62
CA ALA A 44 4.11 20.17 -8.33
C ALA A 44 4.09 19.09 -7.25
N LYS A 45 5.08 18.18 -7.21
CA LYS A 45 5.26 17.23 -6.10
C LYS A 45 5.67 17.93 -4.81
N GLU A 46 6.60 18.87 -4.88
CA GLU A 46 7.15 19.60 -3.73
C GLU A 46 6.08 20.46 -3.06
N ALA A 47 5.29 21.22 -3.83
CA ALA A 47 4.12 21.96 -3.33
C ALA A 47 3.08 21.03 -2.68
N LEU A 48 2.92 19.81 -3.21
CA LEU A 48 2.00 18.83 -2.63
C LEU A 48 2.56 18.18 -1.35
N MET A 49 3.87 17.96 -1.27
CA MET A 49 4.54 17.42 -0.08
C MET A 49 4.47 18.41 1.07
N ASN A 50 4.83 19.68 0.81
CA ASN A 50 4.87 20.79 1.78
C ASN A 50 3.48 21.35 2.16
N LEU A 51 2.40 20.85 1.54
CA LEU A 51 1.02 21.21 1.89
C LEU A 51 0.64 20.59 3.25
N GLU A 52 0.44 21.46 4.24
CA GLU A 52 -0.09 21.12 5.56
C GLU A 52 -1.63 21.21 5.60
N PRO A 53 -2.32 20.37 6.40
CA PRO A 53 -3.79 20.34 6.45
C PRO A 53 -4.43 21.69 6.79
N GLU A 54 -3.80 22.48 7.67
CA GLU A 54 -4.30 23.76 8.18
C GLU A 54 -4.33 24.86 7.11
N GLN A 55 -3.61 24.67 6.00
CA GLN A 55 -3.61 25.59 4.85
C GLN A 55 -4.87 25.45 3.98
N LEU A 56 -5.62 24.34 4.11
CA LEU A 56 -6.76 24.01 3.25
C LEU A 56 -8.06 24.67 3.73
N SER A 57 -8.43 25.78 3.08
CA SER A 57 -9.76 26.39 3.25
C SER A 57 -10.87 25.49 2.68
N HIS A 58 -12.00 25.38 3.39
CA HIS A 58 -13.16 24.62 2.89
C HIS A 58 -13.89 25.37 1.77
N ILE A 59 -14.07 24.73 0.61
CA ILE A 59 -14.64 25.32 -0.61
C ILE A 59 -16.13 24.96 -0.75
N GLY A 60 -16.55 23.78 -0.25
CA GLY A 60 -17.93 23.28 -0.36
C GLY A 60 -17.99 21.82 -0.79
N ASN A 61 -19.13 21.14 -0.57
CA ASN A 61 -19.42 19.78 -1.04
C ASN A 61 -18.37 18.69 -0.70
N GLY A 62 -17.58 18.89 0.38
CA GLY A 62 -16.49 17.99 0.77
C GLY A 62 -15.17 18.23 0.01
N TYR A 63 -15.03 19.39 -0.63
CA TYR A 63 -13.78 19.90 -1.19
C TYR A 63 -13.17 20.99 -0.30
N SER A 64 -11.85 20.92 -0.14
CA SER A 64 -11.04 21.96 0.51
C SER A 64 -9.80 22.24 -0.33
N GLY A 65 -9.27 23.46 -0.30
CA GLY A 65 -8.15 23.84 -1.13
C GLY A 65 -7.43 25.11 -0.68
N CYS A 66 -6.27 25.33 -1.29
CA CYS A 66 -5.42 26.51 -1.07
C CYS A 66 -4.78 26.97 -2.38
N TRP A 67 -4.48 28.25 -2.47
CA TRP A 67 -3.73 28.83 -3.58
C TRP A 67 -2.23 28.88 -3.25
N VAL A 68 -1.41 28.44 -4.19
CA VAL A 68 0.05 28.48 -4.14
C VAL A 68 0.55 29.21 -5.38
N ASP A 69 1.50 30.12 -5.22
CA ASP A 69 2.21 30.76 -6.33
C ASP A 69 3.40 29.88 -6.76
N ALA A 70 3.56 29.68 -8.08
CA ALA A 70 4.59 28.82 -8.64
C ALA A 70 5.13 29.37 -9.96
N ASP A 71 6.43 29.19 -10.23
CA ASP A 71 6.98 29.32 -11.58
C ASP A 71 7.04 27.94 -12.24
N TYR A 72 6.55 27.84 -13.48
CA TYR A 72 6.90 26.74 -14.35
C TYR A 72 7.07 27.21 -15.80
N GLY A 73 8.32 27.17 -16.26
CA GLY A 73 8.70 27.56 -17.61
C GLY A 73 9.07 29.03 -17.76
N SER A 74 9.47 29.71 -16.67
CA SER A 74 9.65 31.17 -16.62
C SER A 74 8.34 31.94 -16.83
N VAL A 75 7.23 31.32 -16.42
CA VAL A 75 5.89 31.90 -16.40
C VAL A 75 5.35 31.72 -14.98
N SER A 76 4.96 32.83 -14.34
CA SER A 76 4.34 32.82 -13.02
C SER A 76 2.89 32.33 -13.11
N GLN A 77 2.56 31.35 -12.29
CA GLN A 77 1.28 30.65 -12.29
C GLN A 77 0.69 30.64 -10.88
N LYS A 78 -0.64 30.68 -10.79
CA LYS A 78 -1.36 30.35 -9.56
C LYS A 78 -1.88 28.93 -9.64
N TRP A 79 -1.59 28.15 -8.60
CA TRP A 79 -1.94 26.74 -8.49
C TRP A 79 -2.94 26.54 -7.35
N LEU A 80 -4.11 26.00 -7.67
CA LEU A 80 -5.11 25.59 -6.70
C LEU A 80 -4.89 24.12 -6.34
N LEU A 81 -4.50 23.83 -5.10
CA LEU A 81 -4.42 22.46 -4.58
C LEU A 81 -5.81 22.08 -4.04
N ILE A 82 -6.34 20.90 -4.41
CA ILE A 82 -7.74 20.51 -4.13
C ILE A 82 -7.83 19.13 -3.46
N HIS A 83 -8.04 19.11 -2.14
CA HIS A 83 -8.41 17.90 -1.42
C HIS A 83 -9.91 17.59 -1.60
N SER A 84 -10.24 16.31 -1.78
CA SER A 84 -11.61 15.80 -1.95
C SER A 84 -11.86 14.69 -0.93
N GLU A 85 -12.72 14.95 0.05
CA GLU A 85 -13.11 13.93 1.04
C GLU A 85 -13.70 12.68 0.37
N GLN A 86 -14.44 12.86 -0.73
CA GLN A 86 -15.10 11.76 -1.43
C GLN A 86 -14.07 10.83 -2.08
N THR A 87 -12.96 11.37 -2.56
CA THR A 87 -11.82 10.60 -3.08
C THR A 87 -11.14 9.87 -1.94
N THR A 88 -10.76 10.58 -0.88
CA THR A 88 -10.10 10.03 0.32
C THR A 88 -10.90 8.89 0.97
N LYS A 89 -12.23 9.03 1.07
CA LYS A 89 -13.13 7.99 1.60
C LYS A 89 -13.19 6.75 0.69
N ARG A 90 -13.19 6.92 -0.64
CA ARG A 90 -13.14 5.80 -1.60
C ARG A 90 -11.79 5.07 -1.59
N GLU A 91 -10.70 5.81 -1.47
CA GLU A 91 -9.34 5.28 -1.37
C GLU A 91 -9.17 4.48 -0.07
N GLN A 92 -9.56 5.03 1.08
CA GLN A 92 -9.54 4.32 2.37
C GLN A 92 -10.34 3.01 2.31
N VAL A 93 -11.59 3.04 1.81
CA VAL A 93 -12.42 1.82 1.66
C VAL A 93 -11.76 0.79 0.74
N THR A 94 -11.07 1.22 -0.31
CA THR A 94 -10.38 0.33 -1.25
C THR A 94 -9.10 -0.25 -0.64
N PHE A 95 -8.33 0.58 0.08
CA PHE A 95 -7.13 0.18 0.84
C PHE A 95 -7.47 -0.89 1.87
N TYR A 96 -8.42 -0.63 2.79
CA TYR A 96 -8.80 -1.61 3.82
C TYR A 96 -9.34 -2.92 3.21
N LYS A 97 -10.12 -2.86 2.13
CA LYS A 97 -10.57 -4.06 1.38
C LYS A 97 -9.45 -4.84 0.72
N ASN A 98 -8.35 -4.21 0.36
CA ASN A 98 -7.19 -4.89 -0.24
C ASN A 98 -6.22 -5.41 0.83
N LEU A 99 -6.06 -4.68 1.93
CA LEU A 99 -5.33 -5.09 3.13
C LEU A 99 -5.94 -6.38 3.71
N ASP A 100 -7.24 -6.39 3.99
CA ASP A 100 -7.97 -7.56 4.51
C ASP A 100 -7.84 -8.78 3.58
N LYS A 101 -8.03 -8.61 2.27
CA LYS A 101 -7.82 -9.67 1.28
C LYS A 101 -6.41 -10.23 1.30
N ASN A 102 -5.39 -9.40 1.51
CA ASN A 102 -3.99 -9.83 1.49
C ASN A 102 -3.57 -10.50 2.80
N ILE A 103 -3.97 -9.95 3.96
CA ILE A 103 -3.82 -10.63 5.27
C ILE A 103 -4.55 -11.98 5.23
N THR A 104 -5.76 -12.04 4.68
CA THR A 104 -6.53 -13.29 4.50
C THR A 104 -5.83 -14.29 3.57
N LYS A 105 -5.05 -13.86 2.58
CA LYS A 105 -4.21 -14.77 1.75
C LYS A 105 -3.03 -15.30 2.56
N GLU A 106 -2.26 -14.43 3.21
CA GLU A 106 -1.08 -14.83 4.00
C GLU A 106 -1.50 -15.78 5.15
N LEU A 107 -2.60 -15.49 5.86
CA LEU A 107 -3.15 -16.39 6.89
C LEU A 107 -3.64 -17.74 6.32
N LYS A 108 -4.20 -17.77 5.11
CA LYS A 108 -4.59 -19.03 4.44
C LYS A 108 -3.38 -19.85 4.01
N ALA A 109 -2.32 -19.20 3.52
CA ALA A 109 -1.06 -19.86 3.17
C ALA A 109 -0.36 -20.42 4.42
N LEU A 110 -0.31 -19.66 5.51
CA LEU A 110 0.16 -20.15 6.83
C LEU A 110 -0.69 -21.35 7.29
N GLY A 111 -2.01 -21.28 7.15
CA GLY A 111 -2.94 -22.36 7.48
C GLY A 111 -2.81 -23.62 6.60
N GLN A 112 -2.15 -23.51 5.45
CA GLN A 112 -1.71 -24.66 4.63
C GLN A 112 -0.34 -25.15 5.09
N LEU A 113 0.61 -24.24 5.36
CA LEU A 113 1.95 -24.55 5.83
C LEU A 113 1.94 -25.33 7.17
N LYS A 114 1.14 -24.90 8.15
CA LYS A 114 0.95 -25.63 9.43
C LYS A 114 0.37 -27.05 9.26
N LYS A 115 -0.32 -27.33 8.15
CA LYS A 115 -0.90 -28.65 7.84
C LYS A 115 0.05 -29.54 7.04
N LYS A 116 1.14 -28.99 6.50
CA LYS A 116 2.15 -29.75 5.77
C LYS A 116 3.00 -30.54 6.76
N ARG A 117 3.06 -31.86 6.56
CA ARG A 117 3.97 -32.77 7.28
C ARG A 117 5.34 -32.76 6.60
N PHE A 118 6.39 -32.56 7.38
CA PHE A 118 7.77 -32.58 6.92
C PHE A 118 8.50 -33.83 7.44
N ALA A 119 9.49 -34.31 6.69
CA ALA A 119 10.27 -35.50 7.04
C ALA A 119 11.42 -35.18 8.01
N CYS A 120 12.02 -33.99 7.90
CA CYS A 120 13.00 -33.46 8.83
C CYS A 120 12.49 -32.17 9.51
N ALA A 121 13.06 -31.82 10.67
CA ALA A 121 12.86 -30.52 11.29
C ALA A 121 13.46 -29.39 10.43
N VAL A 122 14.66 -29.59 9.86
CA VAL A 122 15.35 -28.59 9.03
C VAL A 122 14.50 -28.18 7.82
N ASP A 123 13.78 -29.12 7.19
CA ASP A 123 12.88 -28.83 6.07
C ASP A 123 11.72 -27.89 6.48
N ALA A 124 11.23 -28.05 7.72
CA ALA A 124 10.15 -27.26 8.29
C ALA A 124 10.64 -25.88 8.74
N GLU A 125 11.84 -25.80 9.32
CA GLU A 125 12.54 -24.56 9.67
C GLU A 125 12.79 -23.70 8.41
N GLN A 126 13.35 -24.30 7.36
CA GLN A 126 13.58 -23.61 6.10
C GLN A 126 12.27 -23.15 5.46
N ALA A 127 11.25 -24.02 5.38
CA ALA A 127 9.96 -23.65 4.80
C ALA A 127 9.21 -22.57 5.60
N MET A 128 9.42 -22.47 6.92
CA MET A 128 8.91 -21.37 7.74
C MET A 128 9.70 -20.07 7.48
N SER A 129 11.03 -20.14 7.34
CA SER A 129 11.89 -19.00 6.99
C SER A 129 11.55 -18.43 5.61
N ASP A 130 11.47 -19.28 4.58
CA ASP A 130 11.09 -18.91 3.21
C ASP A 130 9.72 -18.23 3.19
N PHE A 131 8.74 -18.78 3.94
CA PHE A 131 7.41 -18.21 4.05
C PHE A 131 7.40 -16.87 4.79
N ALA A 132 8.17 -16.72 5.87
CA ALA A 132 8.29 -15.46 6.60
C ALA A 132 8.90 -14.35 5.73
N ASN A 133 9.90 -14.69 4.90
CA ASN A 133 10.51 -13.76 3.93
C ASN A 133 9.55 -13.38 2.78
N GLN A 134 8.56 -14.22 2.47
CA GLN A 134 7.51 -13.93 1.48
C GLN A 134 6.32 -13.14 2.06
N CYS A 135 6.17 -13.05 3.39
CA CYS A 135 5.06 -12.34 4.03
C CYS A 135 5.32 -10.83 4.11
N HIS A 136 4.53 -10.05 3.38
CA HIS A 136 4.64 -8.59 3.41
C HIS A 136 3.89 -7.98 4.60
N LEU A 137 2.78 -8.60 5.04
CA LEU A 137 1.91 -8.04 6.08
C LEU A 137 2.02 -8.78 7.42
N LEU A 138 2.19 -10.10 7.42
CA LEU A 138 2.41 -10.88 8.63
C LEU A 138 3.87 -10.81 9.11
N GLY A 139 4.04 -10.73 10.43
CA GLY A 139 5.27 -11.07 11.16
C GLY A 139 5.02 -12.29 12.05
N PHE A 140 6.10 -12.89 12.57
CA PHE A 140 6.01 -14.09 13.41
C PHE A 140 6.86 -13.87 14.67
N ALA A 141 6.20 -13.82 15.84
CA ALA A 141 6.89 -13.53 17.10
C ALA A 141 7.66 -14.76 17.60
N GLN A 142 7.09 -15.95 17.39
CA GLN A 142 7.69 -17.25 17.66
C GLN A 142 7.19 -18.25 16.61
N SER A 143 8.09 -19.10 16.13
CA SER A 143 7.78 -20.32 15.38
C SER A 143 8.52 -21.49 16.02
N THR A 144 7.81 -22.61 16.16
CA THR A 144 8.27 -23.84 16.81
C THR A 144 7.96 -25.03 15.91
N ILE A 145 8.73 -26.11 16.06
CA ILE A 145 8.50 -27.35 15.35
C ILE A 145 7.99 -28.40 16.33
N VAL A 146 6.78 -28.89 16.06
CA VAL A 146 6.16 -29.98 16.81
C VAL A 146 6.50 -31.29 16.14
N LYS A 147 7.17 -32.19 16.88
CA LYS A 147 7.49 -33.55 16.43
C LYS A 147 6.39 -34.51 16.84
N GLU A 148 5.61 -35.00 15.87
CA GLU A 148 4.53 -35.94 16.10
C GLU A 148 4.92 -37.38 15.71
N PRO A 149 4.55 -38.40 16.51
CA PRO A 149 4.76 -39.81 16.17
C PRO A 149 3.79 -40.32 15.10
N ILE A 150 4.30 -41.15 14.19
CA ILE A 150 3.53 -41.91 13.21
C ILE A 150 3.36 -43.35 13.71
N TYR A 151 2.14 -43.90 13.65
CA TYR A 151 1.83 -45.29 13.94
C TYR A 151 1.28 -45.98 12.69
N SER A 152 1.62 -47.25 12.48
CA SER A 152 1.24 -48.01 11.27
C SER A 152 -0.17 -48.62 11.35
N GLY A 153 -0.74 -48.77 12.55
CA GLY A 153 -2.08 -49.31 12.75
C GLY A 153 -3.21 -48.35 12.33
N ARG A 154 -4.24 -48.87 11.66
CA ARG A 154 -5.52 -48.15 11.48
C ARG A 154 -6.30 -48.13 12.80
N GLY A 155 -6.24 -47.01 13.53
CA GLY A 155 -7.07 -46.78 14.72
C GLY A 155 -6.38 -45.93 15.77
N ARG A 156 -6.92 -45.95 16.99
CA ARG A 156 -6.23 -45.42 18.18
C ARG A 156 -5.06 -46.36 18.52
N PRO A 157 -3.81 -45.88 18.70
CA PRO A 157 -2.68 -46.75 19.01
C PRO A 157 -2.91 -47.59 20.27
N LYS A 158 -2.34 -48.80 20.30
CA LYS A 158 -2.31 -49.60 21.54
C LYS A 158 -1.38 -48.95 22.56
N LYS A 159 -1.64 -49.21 23.84
CA LYS A 159 -1.06 -48.46 24.98
C LYS A 159 0.48 -48.40 24.99
N ASP A 160 1.14 -49.41 24.42
CA ASP A 160 2.60 -49.58 24.41
C ASP A 160 3.17 -49.74 22.98
N GLU A 161 2.43 -49.28 21.97
CA GLU A 161 2.81 -49.39 20.56
C GLU A 161 3.95 -48.40 20.21
N LYS A 162 5.08 -48.89 19.70
CA LYS A 162 6.21 -48.03 19.30
C LYS A 162 5.90 -47.31 17.99
N PRO A 163 6.18 -46.00 17.86
CA PRO A 163 5.96 -45.28 16.62
C PRO A 163 6.86 -45.80 15.50
N THR A 164 6.28 -45.95 14.32
CA THR A 164 6.93 -46.42 13.08
C THR A 164 7.77 -45.33 12.43
N GLY A 165 7.53 -44.07 12.78
CA GLY A 165 8.30 -42.91 12.32
C GLY A 165 7.86 -41.64 13.04
N TYR A 166 8.30 -40.49 12.55
CA TYR A 166 7.87 -39.18 13.01
C TYR A 166 7.64 -38.26 11.82
N HIS A 167 6.71 -37.32 11.96
CA HIS A 167 6.64 -36.15 11.08
C HIS A 167 6.76 -34.87 11.90
N TYR A 168 7.25 -33.83 11.24
CA TYR A 168 7.43 -32.51 11.83
C TYR A 168 6.33 -31.57 11.30
N LEU A 169 5.70 -30.83 12.21
CA LEU A 169 4.71 -29.78 11.91
C LEU A 169 5.26 -28.43 12.38
N ILE A 170 4.87 -27.37 11.69
CA ILE A 170 5.19 -25.99 12.07
C ILE A 170 4.02 -25.45 12.89
N ASP A 171 4.30 -24.94 14.10
CA ASP A 171 3.38 -24.04 14.79
C ASP A 171 4.01 -22.66 15.00
N ALA A 172 3.30 -21.61 14.59
CA ALA A 172 3.78 -20.24 14.57
C ALA A 172 2.63 -19.27 14.79
N THR A 173 2.84 -18.24 15.63
CA THR A 173 1.80 -17.24 15.92
C THR A 173 2.04 -16.00 15.05
N PRO A 174 1.17 -15.73 14.06
CA PRO A 174 1.28 -14.53 13.23
C PRO A 174 0.82 -13.28 14.00
N TYR A 175 1.44 -12.16 13.71
CA TYR A 175 0.97 -10.83 14.08
C TYR A 175 1.04 -9.90 12.87
N THR A 176 0.43 -8.72 12.95
CA THR A 176 0.55 -7.66 11.93
C THR A 176 1.01 -6.39 12.63
N ASP A 177 2.10 -5.80 12.13
CA ASP A 177 2.65 -4.56 12.66
C ASP A 177 1.99 -3.34 12.00
N LEU A 178 1.80 -2.26 12.78
CA LEU A 178 1.37 -0.96 12.28
C LEU A 178 2.36 -0.42 11.23
N GLU A 179 3.66 -0.68 11.35
CA GLU A 179 4.65 -0.26 10.34
C GLU A 179 4.48 -1.03 9.02
N LYS A 180 4.18 -2.34 9.06
CA LYS A 180 3.85 -3.11 7.85
C LYS A 180 2.56 -2.59 7.18
N VAL A 181 1.55 -2.20 7.96
CA VAL A 181 0.30 -1.61 7.46
C VAL A 181 0.51 -0.21 6.88
N LYS A 182 1.38 0.62 7.48
CA LYS A 182 1.77 1.93 6.94
C LYS A 182 2.51 1.80 5.62
N LEU A 183 3.52 0.91 5.54
CA LEU A 183 4.27 0.66 4.31
C LEU A 183 3.38 0.18 3.16
N ALA A 184 2.35 -0.64 3.45
CA ALA A 184 1.39 -1.09 2.46
C ALA A 184 0.43 0.02 1.94
N LYS A 185 0.49 1.23 2.49
CA LYS A 185 -0.37 2.39 2.17
C LYS A 185 0.35 3.49 1.36
N LEU A 186 1.67 3.36 1.18
CA LEU A 186 2.53 4.31 0.47
C LEU A 186 2.54 4.06 -1.04
#